data_AF-A0A9D1PYP7-F1
#
_entry.id   AF-A0A9D1PYP7-F1
#
_cell.length_a   1.000
_cell.length_b   1.000
_cell.length_c   1.000
_cell.angle_alpha   90.00
_cell.angle_beta   90.00
_cell.angle_gamma   90.00
#
_symmetry.space_group_name_H-M   'P 1'
#
loop_
_entity.id
_entity.type
_entity.pdbx_description
1 polymer ?
#
loop_
_entity_poly.entity_id
_entity_poly.type
_entity_poly.pdbx_seq_one_letter_code
_entity_poly.pdbx_strand_id
1 'polypeptide(L)'
;MEEPQQNTAEHCQLPEITFSTFILSLASSTLVQLGEVPNPSSGVIAANLQLAKHAIDTLAMLEEKTRKGLTDDEKQLLQSLLYELKMKYVCLRDKQ
;
A
#
# COMPACT_ATOMS: atom_id res chain seq x y z
N MET A 1 -31.31 -18.64 24.73
CA MET A 1 -30.76 -17.39 24.20
C MET A 1 -29.37 -17.71 23.71
N GLU A 2 -29.25 -17.93 22.40
CA GLU A 2 -27.98 -18.00 21.71
C GLU A 2 -27.35 -16.60 21.70
N GLU A 3 -26.08 -16.50 22.09
CA GLU A 3 -25.00 -15.72 21.46
C GLU A 3 -23.76 -15.78 22.38
N PRO A 4 -22.63 -16.27 21.84
CA PRO A 4 -21.70 -15.33 21.23
C PRO A 4 -21.35 -15.75 19.81
N GLN A 5 -21.52 -14.81 18.87
CA GLN A 5 -21.18 -14.97 17.47
C GLN A 5 -19.72 -15.38 17.29
N GLN A 6 -19.58 -16.41 16.48
CA GLN A 6 -18.37 -17.11 16.11
C GLN A 6 -17.40 -16.23 15.31
N ASN A 7 -16.13 -16.34 15.68
CA ASN A 7 -15.01 -16.57 14.77
C ASN A 7 -14.81 -15.60 13.59
N THR A 8 -13.90 -14.64 13.78
CA THR A 8 -12.80 -14.48 12.84
C THR A 8 -11.55 -14.16 13.64
N ALA A 9 -11.09 -15.14 14.43
CA ALA A 9 -9.67 -15.23 14.68
C ALA A 9 -9.06 -15.64 13.34
N GLU A 10 -8.93 -14.68 12.42
CA GLU A 10 -8.07 -14.84 11.26
C GLU A 10 -6.74 -15.29 11.86
N HIS A 11 -6.38 -16.54 11.63
CA HIS A 11 -5.02 -16.98 11.86
C HIS A 11 -4.12 -15.93 11.18
N CYS A 12 -3.50 -15.05 11.96
CA CYS A 12 -2.32 -14.32 11.53
C CYS A 12 -1.19 -15.35 11.42
N GLN A 13 -1.35 -16.34 10.55
CA GLN A 13 -0.23 -16.80 9.76
C GLN A 13 0.10 -15.58 8.91
N LEU A 14 0.93 -14.69 9.48
CA LEU A 14 1.53 -13.62 8.71
C LEU A 14 2.05 -14.32 7.45
N PRO A 15 1.47 -14.04 6.27
CA PRO A 15 1.98 -14.64 5.05
C PRO A 15 3.47 -14.37 5.06
N GLU A 16 4.26 -15.37 4.68
CA GLU A 16 5.71 -15.25 4.65
C GLU A 16 6.04 -13.88 4.06
N ILE A 17 6.85 -13.08 4.77
CA ILE A 17 7.13 -11.71 4.36
C ILE A 17 7.97 -11.79 3.09
N THR A 18 7.26 -11.85 1.97
CA THR A 18 7.83 -11.75 0.63
C THR A 18 7.93 -10.30 0.24
N PHE A 19 8.76 -10.02 -0.76
CA PHE A 19 8.85 -8.69 -1.34
C PHE A 19 7.47 -8.20 -1.80
N SER A 20 6.68 -9.06 -2.46
CA SER A 20 5.31 -8.74 -2.89
C SER A 20 4.41 -8.30 -1.74
N THR A 21 4.39 -9.03 -0.62
CA THR A 21 3.59 -8.68 0.57
C THR A 21 4.04 -7.35 1.18
N PHE A 22 5.36 -7.10 1.22
CA PHE A 22 5.92 -5.85 1.72
C PHE A 22 5.53 -4.65 0.86
N ILE A 23 5.68 -4.75 -0.46
CA ILE A 23 5.30 -3.71 -1.41
C ILE A 23 3.80 -3.44 -1.37
N LEU A 24 2.98 -4.48 -1.28
CA LEU A 24 1.52 -4.35 -1.16
C LEU A 24 1.13 -3.61 0.12
N SER A 25 1.79 -3.92 1.24
CA SER A 25 1.56 -3.23 2.52
C SER A 25 1.92 -1.75 2.42
N LEU A 26 3.04 -1.43 1.77
CA LEU A 26 3.48 -0.04 1.56
C LEU A 26 2.52 0.72 0.61
N ALA A 27 2.03 0.04 -0.43
CA ALA A 27 1.04 0.60 -1.35
C ALA A 27 -0.27 0.90 -0.63
N SER A 28 -0.79 -0.03 0.18
CA SER A 28 -1.96 0.20 1.03
C SER A 28 -1.77 1.38 1.98
N SER A 29 -0.61 1.49 2.64
CA SER A 29 -0.30 2.66 3.46
C SER A 29 -0.31 3.95 2.64
N THR A 30 0.22 3.92 1.42
CA THR A 30 0.23 5.07 0.51
C THR A 30 -1.20 5.48 0.13
N LEU A 31 -2.10 4.54 -0.13
CA LEU A 31 -3.51 4.83 -0.41
C LEU A 31 -4.21 5.53 0.77
N VAL A 32 -3.90 5.13 2.01
CA VAL A 32 -4.42 5.81 3.21
C VAL A 32 -3.88 7.24 3.28
N GLN A 33 -2.59 7.42 2.98
CA GLN A 33 -1.95 8.74 2.94
C GLN A 33 -2.45 9.60 1.79
N LEU A 34 -2.91 9.01 0.69
CA LEU A 34 -3.58 9.72 -0.40
C LEU A 34 -5.02 10.12 0.00
N GLY A 35 -5.54 9.62 1.11
CA GLY A 35 -6.92 9.85 1.55
C GLY A 35 -7.94 9.05 0.76
N GLU A 36 -7.53 7.99 0.07
CA GLU A 36 -8.48 7.10 -0.63
C GLU A 36 -9.14 6.08 0.29
N VAL A 37 -8.45 5.71 1.37
CA VAL A 37 -8.97 4.81 2.40
C VAL A 37 -8.86 5.49 3.77
N PRO A 38 -9.87 5.33 4.65
CA PRO A 38 -9.81 5.85 6.00
C PRO A 38 -8.69 5.17 6.78
N ASN A 39 -8.03 5.93 7.66
CA ASN A 39 -7.02 5.37 8.54
C ASN A 39 -7.70 4.35 9.48
N PRO A 40 -7.29 3.07 9.51
CA PRO A 40 -7.96 2.04 10.31
C PRO A 40 -7.86 2.28 11.82
N SER A 41 -6.85 3.02 12.28
CA SER A 41 -6.65 3.32 13.70
C SER A 41 -7.46 4.52 14.18
N SER A 42 -7.69 5.51 13.30
CA SER A 42 -8.37 6.76 13.67
C SER A 42 -9.76 6.90 13.06
N GLY A 43 -10.10 6.13 12.02
CA GLY A 43 -11.29 6.32 11.19
C GLY A 43 -11.30 7.59 10.34
N VAL A 44 -10.27 8.43 10.45
CA VAL A 44 -10.19 9.73 9.77
C VAL A 44 -9.55 9.56 8.40
N ILE A 45 -10.19 10.14 7.38
CA ILE A 45 -9.62 10.31 6.04
C ILE A 45 -8.81 11.61 6.07
N ALA A 46 -7.49 11.49 6.19
CA ALA A 46 -6.56 12.62 6.15
C ALA A 46 -5.56 12.41 5.01
N ALA A 47 -5.79 13.10 3.90
CA ALA A 47 -4.87 13.09 2.77
C ALA A 47 -3.61 13.87 3.13
N ASN A 48 -2.48 13.18 3.20
CA ASN A 48 -1.14 13.74 3.32
C ASN A 48 -0.34 13.44 2.04
N LEU A 49 -0.53 14.30 1.04
CA LEU A 49 0.17 14.21 -0.25
C LEU A 49 1.70 14.21 -0.09
N GLN A 50 2.24 14.90 0.92
CA GLN A 50 3.68 14.92 1.15
C GLN A 50 4.19 13.55 1.59
N LEU A 51 3.49 12.88 2.51
CA LEU A 51 3.84 11.54 2.95
C LEU A 51 3.61 10.52 1.83
N ALA A 52 2.50 10.63 1.10
CA ALA A 52 2.21 9.76 -0.04
C ALA A 52 3.30 9.87 -1.12
N LYS A 53 3.76 11.09 -1.43
CA LYS A 53 4.90 11.30 -2.34
C LYS A 53 6.15 10.60 -1.83
N HIS A 54 6.49 10.76 -0.55
CA HIS A 54 7.65 10.10 0.05
C HIS A 54 7.56 8.57 -0.05
N ALA A 55 6.38 7.99 0.16
CA ALA A 55 6.15 6.56 0.00
C ALA A 55 6.32 6.09 -1.47
N ILE A 56 5.80 6.86 -2.43
CA ILE A 56 5.99 6.60 -3.88
C ILE A 56 7.46 6.68 -4.27
N ASP A 57 8.19 7.71 -3.81
CA ASP A 57 9.63 7.85 -4.04
C ASP A 57 10.41 6.68 -3.42
N THR A 58 9.97 6.19 -2.25
CA THR A 58 10.57 4.99 -1.62
C THR A 58 10.35 3.75 -2.47
N LEU A 59 9.14 3.52 -2.99
CA LEU A 59 8.85 2.42 -3.91
C LEU A 59 9.66 2.51 -5.21
N ALA A 60 9.82 3.71 -5.77
CA ALA A 60 10.61 3.93 -6.98
C ALA A 60 12.10 3.64 -6.74
N MET A 61 12.64 4.07 -5.60
CA MET A 61 14.01 3.75 -5.19
C MET A 61 14.19 2.23 -5.00
N LEU A 62 13.21 1.57 -4.37
CA LEU A 62 13.22 0.11 -4.23
C LEU A 62 13.23 -0.58 -5.59
N GLU A 63 12.39 -0.16 -6.54
CA GLU A 63 12.39 -0.72 -7.91
C GLU A 63 13.80 -0.68 -8.52
N GLU A 64 14.48 0.47 -8.44
CA GLU A 64 15.81 0.63 -9.00
C GLU A 64 16.85 -0.26 -8.30
N LYS A 65 16.79 -0.33 -6.96
CA LYS A 65 17.75 -1.09 -6.14
C LYS A 65 17.53 -2.59 -6.20
N THR A 66 16.28 -3.04 -6.30
CA THR A 66 15.94 -4.47 -6.28
C THR A 66 15.80 -5.06 -7.68
N ARG A 67 15.85 -4.26 -8.76
CA ARG A 67 15.75 -4.72 -10.16
C ARG A 67 16.56 -5.96 -10.53
N LYS A 68 17.75 -6.15 -9.95
CA LYS A 68 18.63 -7.30 -10.24
C LYS A 68 18.27 -8.58 -9.47
N GLY A 69 17.42 -8.49 -8.44
CA GLY A 69 17.01 -9.61 -7.59
C GLY A 69 15.53 -9.94 -7.64
N LEU A 70 14.73 -9.19 -8.41
CA LEU A 70 13.29 -9.41 -8.56
C LEU A 70 12.99 -10.47 -9.62
N THR A 71 11.98 -11.29 -9.33
CA THR A 71 11.28 -12.10 -10.33
C THR A 71 10.43 -11.23 -11.26
N ASP A 72 10.01 -11.78 -12.40
CA ASP A 72 9.21 -11.04 -13.37
C ASP A 72 7.86 -10.61 -12.77
N ASP A 73 7.22 -11.49 -11.99
CA ASP A 73 5.99 -11.21 -11.25
C ASP A 73 6.15 -10.06 -10.24
N GLU A 74 7.20 -10.09 -9.40
CA GLU A 74 7.44 -9.04 -8.41
C GLU A 74 7.71 -7.68 -9.07
N LYS A 75 8.45 -7.70 -10.19
CA LYS A 75 8.72 -6.50 -10.97
C LYS A 75 7.45 -5.94 -11.58
N GLN A 76 6.61 -6.78 -12.19
CA GLN A 76 5.34 -6.36 -12.78
C GLN A 76 4.39 -5.82 -11.71
N LEU A 77 4.32 -6.47 -10.55
CA LEU A 77 3.54 -6.00 -9.40
C LEU A 77 4.01 -4.62 -8.94
N LEU A 78 5.30 -4.44 -8.70
CA LEU A 78 5.87 -3.17 -8.24
C LEU A 78 5.63 -2.05 -9.26
N GLN A 79 5.83 -2.32 -10.55
CA GLN A 79 5.58 -1.36 -11.62
C GLN A 79 4.10 -0.96 -11.70
N SER A 80 3.19 -1.94 -11.56
CA SER A 80 1.74 -1.68 -11.58
C SER A 80 1.33 -0.80 -10.41
N LEU A 81 1.77 -1.15 -9.20
CA LEU A 81 1.49 -0.37 -7.99
C LEU A 81 2.09 1.05 -8.07
N LEU A 82 3.34 1.19 -8.52
CA LEU A 82 3.96 2.50 -8.73
C LEU A 82 3.16 3.37 -9.70
N TYR A 83 2.70 2.79 -10.80
CA TYR A 83 1.91 3.49 -11.79
C TYR A 83 0.57 3.95 -11.21
N GLU A 84 -0.18 3.06 -10.56
CA GLU A 84 -1.46 3.38 -9.93
C GLU A 84 -1.33 4.47 -8.87
N LEU A 85 -0.34 4.35 -7.98
CA LEU A 85 -0.10 5.34 -6.92
C LEU A 85 0.32 6.70 -7.48
N LYS A 86 1.18 6.74 -8.51
CA LYS A 86 1.57 7.99 -9.19
C LYS A 86 0.36 8.65 -9.85
N MET A 87 -0.47 7.88 -10.54
CA MET A 87 -1.67 8.40 -11.19
C MET A 87 -2.65 8.99 -10.17
N LYS A 88 -2.91 8.27 -9.07
CA LYS A 88 -3.75 8.77 -7.97
C LYS A 88 -3.16 10.03 -7.33
N TYR A 89 -1.86 10.04 -7.06
CA TYR A 89 -1.17 11.21 -6.53
C TYR A 89 -1.31 12.44 -7.43
N VAL A 90 -1.08 12.30 -8.75
CA VAL A 90 -1.23 13.41 -9.70
C VAL A 90 -2.67 13.90 -9.76
N CYS A 91 -3.65 12.99 -9.83
CA CYS A 91 -5.07 13.32 -9.85
C CYS A 91 -5.52 14.08 -8.59
N LEU A 92 -5.06 13.65 -7.41
CA LEU A 92 -5.38 14.30 -6.15
C LEU A 92 -4.66 15.63 -5.98
N ARG A 93 -3.41 15.72 -6.43
CA ARG A 93 -2.64 16.97 -6.42
C ARG A 93 -3.27 18.04 -7.31
N ASP A 94 -3.85 17.65 -8.45
CA ASP A 94 -4.53 18.56 -9.38
C ASP A 94 -5.89 19.06 -8.84
N LYS A 95 -6.52 18.28 -7.95
CA LYS A 95 -7.80 18.64 -7.31
C LYS A 95 -7.69 19.54 -6.06
N GLN A 96 -6.48 19.91 -5.66
CA GLN A 96 -6.17 20.68 -4.43
C GLN A 96 -5.85 22.15 -4.72
#